data_AF-A0AAW6H5L4-F1
#
_entry.id   AF-A0AAW6H5L4-F1
#
_cell.length_a   1.000
_cell.length_b   1.000
_cell.length_c   1.000
_cell.angle_alpha   90.00
_cell.angle_beta   90.00
_cell.angle_gamma   90.00
#
_symmetry.space_group_name_H-M   'P 1'
#
loop_
_entity.id
_entity.type
_entity.pdbx_description
1 polymer ?
#
loop_
_entity_poly.entity_id
_entity_poly.type
_entity_poly.pdbx_seq_one_letter_code
_entity_poly.pdbx_strand_id
1 'polypeptide(L)'
;MKKYCDWWLLPLLACLLAGCGDDDYHYPSVKLEFLTAFSGADGYLRSVVTDEGETLPVVEDKTKTNIEANASVRVISNYASEVTADGTAGAVLYALSGVLSVVPQTVDKFEEGVKTDPTDVLGIWMGLDYLNMTLIVKENGEHKFHFIEDEVIVDTATGCSEVYLTLYHDAKEEVVSYTRRAYASV
;
A
#
# COMPACT_ATOMS: atom_id res chain seq x y z
N MET A 1 6.28 48.58 46.78
CA MET A 1 5.71 48.09 45.51
C MET A 1 6.81 48.09 44.46
N LYS A 2 7.59 47.01 44.36
CA LYS A 2 8.71 46.91 43.41
C LYS A 2 8.17 46.33 42.10
N LYS A 3 8.04 47.19 41.09
CA LYS A 3 7.75 46.82 39.69
C LYS A 3 8.99 46.14 39.11
N TYR A 4 9.12 44.83 39.30
CA TYR A 4 10.07 43.99 38.58
C TYR A 4 9.34 42.74 38.12
N CYS A 5 8.50 42.91 37.12
CA CYS A 5 7.96 41.83 36.31
C CYS A 5 7.71 42.49 34.97
N ASP A 6 8.57 42.26 33.99
CA ASP A 6 8.24 42.32 32.55
C ASP A 6 9.49 42.33 31.66
N TRP A 7 10.69 42.67 32.18
CA TRP A 7 11.90 42.71 31.35
C TRP A 7 12.37 41.31 30.90
N TRP A 8 12.07 40.25 31.65
CA TRP A 8 12.44 38.88 31.29
C TRP A 8 11.45 38.18 30.35
N LEU A 9 10.27 38.78 30.12
CA LEU A 9 9.28 38.26 29.16
C LEU A 9 9.64 38.63 27.70
N LEU A 10 10.31 39.76 27.49
CA LEU A 10 10.78 40.21 26.18
C LEU A 10 11.74 39.24 25.47
N PRO A 11 12.80 38.71 26.11
CA PRO A 11 13.67 37.73 25.44
C PRO A 11 12.96 36.39 25.21
N LEU A 12 12.03 35.99 26.08
CA LEU A 12 11.23 34.78 25.90
C LEU A 12 10.26 34.90 24.71
N LEU A 13 9.64 36.07 24.55
CA LEU A 13 8.75 36.39 23.43
C LEU A 13 9.52 36.52 22.11
N ALA A 14 10.75 37.03 22.14
CA ALA A 14 11.63 37.07 20.97
C ALA A 14 12.06 35.66 20.52
N CYS A 15 12.31 34.73 21.46
CA CYS A 15 12.58 33.33 21.13
C CYS A 15 11.35 32.62 20.54
N LEU A 16 10.13 32.98 20.95
CA LEU A 16 8.89 32.42 20.38
C LEU A 16 8.63 32.92 18.94
N LEU A 17 8.98 34.18 18.63
CA LEU A 17 8.83 34.76 17.29
C LEU A 17 9.89 34.28 16.30
N ALA A 18 11.05 33.82 16.78
CA ALA A 18 12.08 33.17 15.96
C ALA A 18 11.80 31.68 15.68
N GLY A 19 10.72 31.12 16.25
CA GLY A 19 10.29 29.73 16.03
C GLY A 19 9.49 29.51 14.74
N CYS A 20 9.14 30.58 14.01
CA CYS A 20 8.60 30.46 12.66
C CYS A 20 9.76 30.21 11.69
N GLY A 21 10.21 28.96 11.60
CA GLY A 21 10.93 28.53 10.40
C GLY A 21 10.00 28.68 9.21
N ASP A 22 10.54 29.17 8.09
CA ASP A 22 9.97 28.95 6.75
C ASP A 22 9.93 27.43 6.54
N ASP A 23 8.92 26.77 7.10
CA ASP A 23 8.60 25.40 6.76
C ASP A 23 7.82 25.43 5.45
N ASP A 24 8.52 25.81 4.38
CA ASP A 24 8.04 25.76 2.98
C ASP A 24 7.96 24.30 2.49
N TYR A 25 7.95 23.30 3.38
CA TYR A 25 7.81 21.92 3.01
C TYR A 25 6.37 21.63 2.57
N HIS A 26 6.13 21.83 1.28
CA HIS A 26 4.91 21.40 0.62
C HIS A 26 4.98 19.90 0.35
N TYR A 27 4.10 19.15 1.01
CA TYR A 27 3.90 17.75 0.66
C TYR A 27 3.37 17.69 -0.79
N PRO A 28 4.00 16.93 -1.69
CA PRO A 28 3.59 16.88 -3.09
C PRO A 28 2.17 16.33 -3.22
N SER A 29 1.49 16.67 -4.33
CA SER A 29 0.18 16.10 -4.63
C SER A 29 0.36 14.65 -5.06
N VAL A 30 0.32 13.76 -4.08
CA VAL A 30 0.56 12.33 -4.25
C VAL A 30 -0.75 11.55 -4.28
N LYS A 31 -0.76 10.48 -5.06
CA LYS A 31 -1.80 9.46 -5.10
C LYS A 31 -1.40 8.28 -4.23
N LEU A 32 -2.38 7.58 -3.65
CA LEU A 32 -2.19 6.29 -3.00
C LEU A 32 -2.98 5.24 -3.78
N GLU A 33 -2.28 4.42 -4.55
CA GLU A 33 -2.91 3.45 -5.46
C GLU A 33 -2.19 2.10 -5.42
N PHE A 34 -2.92 1.07 -5.80
CA PHE A 34 -2.33 -0.22 -6.14
C PHE A 34 -1.61 -0.09 -7.48
N LEU A 35 -0.42 -0.67 -7.57
CA LEU A 35 0.43 -0.67 -8.75
C LEU A 35 1.07 -2.05 -8.91
N THR A 36 1.43 -2.39 -10.14
CA THR A 36 2.38 -3.48 -10.41
C THR A 36 3.74 -2.86 -10.73
N ALA A 37 4.72 -3.05 -9.85
CA ALA A 37 6.07 -2.53 -10.00
C ALA A 37 6.97 -3.57 -10.67
N PHE A 38 7.85 -3.12 -11.57
CA PHE A 38 8.77 -3.97 -12.33
C PHE A 38 10.22 -3.58 -12.05
N SER A 39 11.08 -4.56 -11.76
CA SER A 39 12.50 -4.35 -11.53
C SER A 39 13.35 -4.58 -12.78
N GLY A 40 14.52 -3.95 -12.81
CA GLY A 40 15.57 -4.24 -13.78
C GLY A 40 16.43 -5.43 -13.38
N ALA A 41 17.50 -5.66 -14.15
CA ALA A 41 18.47 -6.71 -13.89
C ALA A 41 19.25 -6.53 -12.56
N ASP A 42 19.22 -5.33 -11.98
CA ASP A 42 19.82 -5.00 -10.69
C ASP A 42 18.82 -5.00 -9.52
N GLY A 43 17.57 -5.42 -9.77
CA GLY A 43 16.52 -5.54 -8.75
C GLY A 43 15.85 -4.22 -8.37
N TYR A 44 16.36 -3.06 -8.81
CA TYR A 44 15.73 -1.77 -8.58
C TYR A 44 14.56 -1.55 -9.53
N LEU A 45 13.53 -0.85 -9.03
CA LEU A 45 12.31 -0.57 -9.77
C LEU A 45 12.59 0.34 -10.98
N ARG A 46 12.03 -0.01 -12.13
CA ARG A 46 12.20 0.69 -13.42
C ARG A 46 10.92 1.25 -13.98
N SER A 47 9.80 0.59 -13.71
CA SER A 47 8.49 1.04 -14.13
C SER A 47 7.41 0.55 -13.16
N VAL A 48 6.29 1.24 -13.16
CA VAL A 48 5.05 0.82 -12.50
C VAL A 48 3.91 0.83 -13.52
N VAL A 49 2.94 -0.06 -13.32
CA VAL A 49 1.68 -0.08 -14.08
C VAL A 49 0.53 0.20 -13.13
N THR A 50 -0.30 1.18 -13.49
CA THR A 50 -1.52 1.52 -12.74
C THR A 50 -2.65 0.55 -13.06
N ASP A 51 -3.66 0.49 -12.21
CA ASP A 51 -4.85 -0.36 -12.44
C ASP A 51 -5.71 0.08 -13.63
N GLU A 52 -5.49 1.30 -14.13
CA GLU A 52 -6.10 1.81 -15.36
C GLU A 52 -5.30 1.37 -16.61
N GLY A 53 -4.16 0.69 -16.43
CA GLY A 53 -3.30 0.20 -17.50
C GLY A 53 -2.22 1.17 -17.97
N GLU A 54 -2.04 2.30 -17.29
CA GLU A 54 -0.97 3.25 -17.62
C GLU A 54 0.39 2.72 -17.14
N THR A 55 1.38 2.68 -18.04
CA THR A 55 2.76 2.34 -17.68
C THR A 55 3.57 3.61 -17.48
N LEU A 56 4.12 3.78 -16.28
CA LEU A 56 4.95 4.91 -15.91
C LEU A 56 6.39 4.44 -15.65
N PRO A 57 7.41 5.04 -16.27
CA PRO A 57 8.79 4.80 -15.85
C PRO A 57 8.99 5.34 -14.44
N VAL A 58 9.78 4.65 -13.62
CA VAL A 58 10.18 5.14 -12.30
C VAL A 58 11.35 6.09 -12.50
N VAL A 59 11.10 7.38 -12.35
CA VAL A 59 12.13 8.43 -12.48
C VAL A 59 12.89 8.64 -11.18
N GLU A 60 12.24 8.38 -10.04
CA GLU A 60 12.88 8.35 -8.73
C GLU A 60 12.14 7.39 -7.81
N ASP A 61 12.88 6.51 -7.13
CA ASP A 61 12.35 5.70 -6.03
C ASP A 61 13.02 6.14 -4.72
N LYS A 62 12.29 6.92 -3.91
CA LYS A 62 12.79 7.41 -2.61
C LYS A 62 12.81 6.30 -1.55
N THR A 63 12.07 5.22 -1.77
CA THR A 63 12.05 4.06 -0.88
C THR A 63 13.29 3.18 -1.07
N LYS A 64 13.95 3.29 -2.24
CA LYS A 64 15.08 2.46 -2.66
C LYS A 64 14.74 0.97 -2.60
N THR A 65 13.52 0.63 -3.00
CA THR A 65 13.02 -0.74 -3.00
C THR A 65 13.84 -1.58 -3.97
N ASN A 66 14.23 -2.75 -3.49
CA ASN A 66 14.92 -3.76 -4.28
C ASN A 66 14.15 -5.08 -4.16
N ILE A 67 13.88 -5.70 -5.30
CA ILE A 67 13.20 -6.98 -5.40
C ILE A 67 14.04 -7.91 -6.30
N GLU A 68 13.55 -9.13 -6.52
CA GLU A 68 14.17 -10.06 -7.48
C GLU A 68 14.41 -9.40 -8.84
N ALA A 69 15.54 -9.73 -9.48
CA ALA A 69 15.93 -9.11 -10.75
C ALA A 69 14.99 -9.51 -11.89
N ASN A 70 14.61 -8.55 -12.74
CA ASN A 70 13.68 -8.72 -13.86
C ASN A 70 12.34 -9.34 -13.44
N ALA A 71 11.84 -8.97 -12.27
CA ALA A 71 10.60 -9.46 -11.70
C ALA A 71 9.54 -8.35 -11.61
N SER A 72 8.34 -8.75 -11.25
CA SER A 72 7.25 -7.84 -10.91
C SER A 72 6.70 -8.14 -9.52
N VAL A 73 6.19 -7.12 -8.86
CA VAL A 73 5.54 -7.24 -7.55
C VAL A 73 4.32 -6.32 -7.49
N ARG A 74 3.24 -6.82 -6.89
CA ARG A 74 2.05 -6.03 -6.59
C ARG A 74 2.28 -5.22 -5.32
N VAL A 75 2.06 -3.91 -5.39
CA VAL A 75 2.34 -2.97 -4.30
C VAL A 75 1.22 -1.97 -4.15
N ILE A 76 1.17 -1.33 -3.00
CA ILE A 76 0.47 -0.07 -2.82
C ILE A 76 1.53 1.01 -2.63
N SER A 77 1.43 2.09 -3.39
CA SER A 77 2.44 3.15 -3.37
C SER A 77 1.79 4.50 -3.19
N ASN A 78 2.45 5.32 -2.37
CA ASN A 78 2.30 6.76 -2.42
C ASN A 78 3.24 7.30 -3.50
N TYR A 79 2.70 7.86 -4.58
CA TYR A 79 3.49 8.33 -5.72
C TYR A 79 2.94 9.61 -6.34
N ALA A 80 3.78 10.34 -7.07
CA ALA A 80 3.36 11.43 -7.93
C ALA A 80 3.85 11.21 -9.36
N SER A 81 3.11 11.72 -10.33
CA SER A 81 3.58 11.86 -11.71
C SER A 81 4.36 13.16 -11.84
N GLU A 82 5.64 13.08 -12.16
CA GLU A 82 6.53 14.22 -12.32
C GLU A 82 7.26 14.20 -13.66
N VAL A 83 7.78 15.35 -14.06
CA VAL A 83 8.64 15.50 -15.24
C VAL A 83 10.02 15.94 -14.77
N THR A 84 11.04 15.14 -15.04
CA THR A 84 12.43 15.44 -14.70
C THR A 84 12.95 16.64 -15.50
N ALA A 85 14.09 17.20 -15.07
CA ALA A 85 14.71 18.36 -15.73
C ALA A 85 15.07 18.13 -17.21
N ASP A 86 15.30 16.87 -17.62
CA ASP A 86 15.56 16.48 -19.01
C ASP A 86 14.28 16.23 -19.83
N GLY A 87 13.10 16.42 -19.24
CA GLY A 87 11.80 16.28 -19.89
C GLY A 87 11.17 14.89 -19.80
N THR A 88 11.78 13.95 -19.06
CA THR A 88 11.24 12.60 -18.88
C THR A 88 10.07 12.61 -17.88
N ALA A 89 8.87 12.27 -18.33
CA ALA A 89 7.72 12.09 -17.45
C ALA A 89 7.73 10.68 -16.83
N GLY A 90 7.43 10.57 -15.53
CA GLY A 90 7.35 9.29 -14.84
C GLY A 90 6.87 9.37 -13.40
N ALA A 91 6.93 8.26 -12.70
CA ALA A 91 6.53 8.14 -11.30
C ALA A 91 7.70 8.42 -10.35
N VAL A 92 7.44 9.26 -9.34
CA VAL A 92 8.27 9.40 -8.13
C VAL A 92 7.60 8.62 -7.01
N LEU A 93 8.26 7.59 -6.49
CA LEU A 93 7.74 6.74 -5.41
C LEU A 93 8.22 7.27 -4.05
N TYR A 94 7.29 7.71 -3.20
CA TYR A 94 7.59 8.26 -1.87
C TYR A 94 7.50 7.22 -0.76
N ALA A 95 6.53 6.31 -0.86
CA ALA A 95 6.34 5.21 0.05
C ALA A 95 5.76 4.03 -0.71
N LEU A 96 6.17 2.82 -0.33
CA LEU A 96 5.78 1.58 -0.99
C LEU A 96 5.59 0.51 0.09
N SER A 97 4.48 -0.20 0.00
CA SER A 97 4.19 -1.36 0.85
C SER A 97 3.76 -2.54 -0.01
N GLY A 98 4.11 -3.74 0.43
CA GLY A 98 3.69 -4.98 -0.23
C GLY A 98 2.17 -5.16 -0.16
N VAL A 99 1.61 -5.74 -1.21
CA VAL A 99 0.22 -6.19 -1.29
C VAL A 99 0.24 -7.72 -1.25
N LEU A 100 -0.67 -8.32 -0.49
CA LEU A 100 -0.90 -9.76 -0.59
C LEU A 100 -1.42 -10.06 -2.00
N SER A 101 -0.56 -10.62 -2.85
CA SER A 101 -0.93 -11.01 -4.20
C SER A 101 -0.45 -12.42 -4.46
N VAL A 102 -1.39 -13.37 -4.29
CA VAL A 102 -1.15 -14.80 -4.34
C VAL A 102 -2.26 -15.47 -5.13
N VAL A 103 -1.90 -16.47 -5.90
CA VAL A 103 -2.86 -17.28 -6.66
C VAL A 103 -3.72 -18.08 -5.67
N PRO A 104 -5.07 -18.02 -5.76
CA PRO A 104 -5.95 -18.85 -4.94
C PRO A 104 -5.55 -20.33 -4.95
N GLN A 105 -5.75 -21.01 -3.82
CA GLN A 105 -5.48 -22.44 -3.69
C GLN A 105 -6.73 -23.18 -3.25
N THR A 106 -6.84 -24.44 -3.64
CA THR A 106 -7.92 -25.32 -3.18
C THR A 106 -7.75 -25.70 -1.70
N VAL A 107 -8.86 -26.05 -1.04
CA VAL A 107 -8.90 -26.30 0.41
C VAL A 107 -7.92 -27.39 0.90
N ASP A 108 -7.55 -28.35 0.04
CA ASP A 108 -6.59 -29.42 0.38
C ASP A 108 -5.18 -28.91 0.68
N LYS A 109 -4.84 -27.67 0.33
CA LYS A 109 -3.55 -27.03 0.64
C LYS A 109 -3.46 -26.50 2.07
N PHE A 110 -4.56 -26.48 2.81
CA PHE A 110 -4.64 -25.94 4.15
C PHE A 110 -4.80 -27.07 5.18
N GLU A 111 -3.68 -27.72 5.53
CA GLU A 111 -3.66 -28.91 6.41
C GLU A 111 -4.27 -28.67 7.80
N GLU A 112 -4.14 -27.46 8.34
CA GLU A 112 -4.71 -27.05 9.63
C GLU A 112 -6.18 -26.59 9.53
N GLY A 113 -6.79 -26.77 8.35
CA GLY A 113 -8.13 -26.31 8.00
C GLY A 113 -8.20 -24.83 7.62
N VAL A 114 -9.36 -24.44 7.13
CA VAL A 114 -9.66 -23.05 6.74
C VAL A 114 -9.86 -22.19 7.98
N LYS A 115 -9.17 -21.05 8.06
CA LYS A 115 -9.35 -20.03 9.09
C LYS A 115 -10.02 -18.80 8.47
N THR A 116 -11.00 -18.24 9.16
CA THR A 116 -11.81 -17.10 8.69
C THR A 116 -12.02 -16.11 9.82
N ASP A 117 -10.93 -15.72 10.48
CA ASP A 117 -11.00 -14.73 11.55
C ASP A 117 -11.58 -13.41 11.01
N PRO A 118 -12.40 -12.68 11.79
CA PRO A 118 -13.12 -11.52 11.28
C PRO A 118 -12.20 -10.39 10.78
N THR A 119 -12.62 -9.71 9.71
CA THR A 119 -12.02 -8.47 9.21
C THR A 119 -13.08 -7.65 8.48
N ASP A 120 -12.94 -6.32 8.47
CA ASP A 120 -13.84 -5.46 7.70
C ASP A 120 -13.26 -5.19 6.31
N VAL A 121 -14.11 -5.23 5.28
CA VAL A 121 -13.74 -4.80 3.93
C VAL A 121 -14.04 -3.31 3.80
N LEU A 122 -13.00 -2.49 3.69
CA LEU A 122 -13.13 -1.05 3.46
C LEU A 122 -13.49 -0.73 2.00
N GLY A 123 -12.99 -1.53 1.07
CA GLY A 123 -13.29 -1.39 -0.35
C GLY A 123 -12.83 -2.61 -1.14
N ILE A 124 -13.55 -2.92 -2.21
CA ILE A 124 -13.27 -4.03 -3.13
C ILE A 124 -13.64 -3.60 -4.56
N TRP A 125 -12.76 -3.83 -5.53
CA TRP A 125 -12.97 -3.43 -6.92
C TRP A 125 -12.06 -4.21 -7.87
N MET A 126 -12.46 -4.31 -9.14
CA MET A 126 -11.59 -4.82 -10.20
C MET A 126 -10.63 -3.71 -10.65
N GLY A 127 -9.35 -4.04 -10.80
CA GLY A 127 -8.33 -3.16 -11.36
C GLY A 127 -7.33 -3.98 -12.17
N LEU A 128 -7.14 -3.62 -13.44
CA LEU A 128 -6.41 -4.43 -14.40
C LEU A 128 -6.95 -5.88 -14.43
N ASP A 129 -6.13 -6.86 -14.10
CA ASP A 129 -6.45 -8.28 -13.99
C ASP A 129 -6.63 -8.76 -12.54
N TYR A 130 -6.68 -7.85 -11.57
CA TYR A 130 -6.83 -8.15 -10.15
C TYR A 130 -8.21 -7.81 -9.60
N LEU A 131 -8.67 -8.61 -8.65
CA LEU A 131 -9.68 -8.19 -7.68
C LEU A 131 -8.96 -7.61 -6.45
N ASN A 132 -8.95 -6.29 -6.36
CA ASN A 132 -8.31 -5.56 -5.28
C ASN A 132 -9.22 -5.41 -4.07
N MET A 133 -8.62 -5.41 -2.89
CA MET A 133 -9.33 -5.18 -1.63
C MET A 133 -8.47 -4.47 -0.60
N THR A 134 -9.09 -3.54 0.11
CA THR A 134 -8.54 -2.93 1.32
C THR A 134 -9.30 -3.47 2.52
N LEU A 135 -8.58 -4.13 3.41
CA LEU A 135 -9.10 -4.75 4.63
C LEU A 135 -8.75 -3.89 5.84
N ILE A 136 -9.55 -3.98 6.89
CA ILE A 136 -9.27 -3.41 8.20
C ILE A 136 -9.04 -4.56 9.18
N VAL A 137 -7.85 -4.60 9.75
CA VAL A 137 -7.37 -5.65 10.65
C VAL A 137 -6.91 -5.03 11.95
N LYS A 138 -6.79 -5.83 13.02
CA LYS A 138 -6.17 -5.36 14.26
C LYS A 138 -4.69 -5.06 14.04
N GLU A 139 -4.18 -4.08 14.78
CA GLU A 139 -2.76 -3.68 14.71
C GLU A 139 -1.88 -4.77 15.33
N ASN A 140 -2.25 -5.22 16.53
CA ASN A 140 -1.50 -6.24 17.27
C ASN A 140 -1.90 -7.63 16.82
N GLY A 141 -0.90 -8.50 16.65
CA GLY A 141 -1.08 -9.90 16.33
C GLY A 141 -0.39 -10.28 15.03
N GLU A 142 -0.17 -11.58 14.87
CA GLU A 142 0.22 -12.16 13.59
C GLU A 142 -1.05 -12.34 12.75
N HIS A 143 -1.06 -11.82 11.52
CA HIS A 143 -2.14 -12.02 10.57
C HIS A 143 -1.60 -12.77 9.36
N LYS A 144 -2.12 -13.97 9.11
CA LYS A 144 -1.82 -14.72 7.88
C LYS A 144 -3.02 -14.68 6.97
N PHE A 145 -2.77 -14.36 5.71
CA PHE A 145 -3.82 -14.27 4.69
C PHE A 145 -3.53 -15.19 3.52
N HIS A 146 -4.59 -15.69 2.91
CA HIS A 146 -4.59 -16.36 1.61
C HIS A 146 -5.98 -16.23 0.97
N PHE A 147 -6.12 -16.66 -0.27
CA PHE A 147 -7.41 -16.90 -0.92
C PHE A 147 -7.62 -18.39 -1.17
N ILE A 148 -8.82 -18.88 -0.86
CA ILE A 148 -9.25 -20.24 -1.15
C ILE A 148 -10.14 -20.19 -2.39
N GLU A 149 -9.83 -21.01 -3.38
CA GLU A 149 -10.72 -21.28 -4.53
C GLU A 149 -11.70 -22.37 -4.12
N ASP A 150 -12.93 -21.97 -3.81
CA ASP A 150 -13.99 -22.89 -3.39
C ASP A 150 -14.59 -23.62 -4.58
N GLU A 151 -14.89 -22.88 -5.65
CA GLU A 151 -15.52 -23.40 -6.87
C GLU A 151 -15.24 -22.49 -8.07
N VAL A 152 -15.09 -23.11 -9.25
CA VAL A 152 -15.03 -22.41 -10.54
C VAL A 152 -16.07 -23.01 -11.48
N ILE A 153 -17.05 -22.19 -11.88
CA ILE A 153 -18.11 -22.57 -12.81
C ILE A 153 -17.84 -21.87 -14.14
N VAL A 154 -17.54 -22.63 -15.19
CA VAL A 154 -17.26 -22.09 -16.52
C VAL A 154 -18.47 -22.26 -17.42
N ASP A 155 -19.03 -21.15 -17.88
CA ASP A 155 -20.02 -21.17 -18.95
C ASP A 155 -19.30 -21.35 -20.30
N THR A 156 -19.32 -22.59 -20.79
CA THR A 156 -18.69 -22.94 -22.09
C THR A 156 -19.31 -22.23 -23.30
N ALA A 157 -20.52 -21.67 -23.20
CA ALA A 157 -21.16 -20.96 -24.31
C ALA A 157 -20.67 -19.51 -24.42
N THR A 158 -20.40 -18.85 -23.28
CA THR A 158 -19.93 -17.46 -23.24
C THR A 158 -18.44 -17.31 -23.01
N GLY A 159 -17.80 -18.34 -22.46
CA GLY A 159 -16.42 -18.29 -21.96
C GLY A 159 -16.27 -17.55 -20.63
N CYS A 160 -17.37 -17.16 -19.99
CA CYS A 160 -17.36 -16.52 -18.67
C CYS A 160 -17.17 -17.56 -17.56
N SER A 161 -16.44 -17.17 -16.52
CA SER A 161 -16.28 -17.98 -15.31
C SER A 161 -16.86 -17.26 -14.10
N GLU A 162 -17.62 -17.98 -13.28
CA GLU A 162 -17.97 -17.58 -11.93
C GLU A 162 -17.00 -18.28 -10.97
N VAL A 163 -16.29 -17.50 -10.14
CA VAL A 163 -15.27 -18.01 -9.22
C VAL A 163 -15.70 -17.65 -7.80
N TYR A 164 -15.82 -18.67 -6.95
CA TYR A 164 -16.14 -18.52 -5.54
C TYR A 164 -14.84 -18.54 -4.74
N LEU A 165 -14.60 -17.45 -4.01
CA LEU A 165 -13.40 -17.26 -3.21
C LEU A 165 -13.76 -17.05 -1.74
N THR A 166 -13.01 -17.72 -0.86
CA THR A 166 -13.00 -17.43 0.57
C THR A 166 -11.68 -16.77 0.95
N LEU A 167 -11.76 -15.62 1.66
CA LEU A 167 -10.59 -15.03 2.30
C LEU A 167 -10.17 -15.91 3.48
N TYR A 168 -9.01 -16.55 3.37
CA TYR A 168 -8.35 -17.18 4.50
C TYR A 168 -7.73 -16.08 5.37
N HIS A 169 -8.05 -16.09 6.65
CA HIS A 169 -7.49 -15.19 7.64
C HIS A 169 -7.30 -15.95 8.96
N ASP A 170 -6.04 -16.11 9.37
CA ASP A 170 -5.63 -16.66 10.66
C ASP A 170 -4.98 -15.53 11.48
N ALA A 171 -5.74 -15.02 12.44
CA ALA A 171 -5.39 -13.88 13.28
C ALA A 171 -5.12 -14.35 14.71
N LYS A 172 -3.88 -14.16 15.16
CA LYS A 172 -3.49 -14.44 16.55
C LYS A 172 -3.58 -13.16 17.37
N GLU A 173 -4.79 -12.84 17.83
CA GLU A 173 -5.07 -11.65 18.62
C GLU A 173 -4.97 -11.95 20.12
N GLU A 174 -4.07 -11.28 20.85
CA GLU A 174 -3.91 -11.49 22.30
C GLU A 174 -4.57 -10.40 23.16
N VAL A 175 -4.81 -9.20 22.61
CA VAL A 175 -5.30 -8.03 23.36
C VAL A 175 -6.16 -7.10 22.50
N VAL A 176 -7.00 -6.27 23.13
CA VAL A 176 -7.72 -5.19 22.46
C VAL A 176 -6.73 -4.25 21.79
N SER A 177 -6.92 -4.03 20.49
CA SER A 177 -5.97 -3.27 19.66
C SER A 177 -6.67 -2.27 18.74
N TYR A 178 -5.91 -1.24 18.33
CA TYR A 178 -6.28 -0.35 17.24
C TYR A 178 -6.37 -1.13 15.91
N THR A 179 -6.85 -0.47 14.86
CA THR A 179 -6.94 -1.07 13.54
C THR A 179 -5.96 -0.44 12.56
N ARG A 180 -5.52 -1.23 11.58
CA ARG A 180 -4.75 -0.79 10.42
C ARG A 180 -5.33 -1.37 9.14
N ARG A 181 -4.85 -0.82 8.02
CA ARG A 181 -5.17 -1.34 6.69
C ARG A 181 -4.27 -2.52 6.35
N ALA A 182 -4.85 -3.53 5.71
CA ALA A 182 -4.15 -4.54 4.94
C ALA A 182 -4.64 -4.47 3.49
N TYR A 183 -3.77 -4.80 2.55
CA TYR A 183 -4.03 -4.65 1.13
C TYR A 183 -3.81 -6.00 0.43
N ALA A 184 -4.79 -6.41 -0.37
CA ALA A 184 -4.69 -7.65 -1.14
C ALA A 184 -5.21 -7.47 -2.58
N SER A 185 -4.65 -8.25 -3.48
CA SER A 185 -5.02 -8.33 -4.89
C SER A 185 -5.00 -9.81 -5.28
N VAL A 186 -6.16 -10.38 -5.59
CA VAL A 186 -6.28 -11.77 -6.07
C VAL A 186 -6.34 -11.82 -7.58
#